data_AF-A0A1V5W416-F1
#
_entry.id   AF-A0A1V5W416-F1
#
_cell.length_a   1.000
_cell.length_b   1.000
_cell.length_c   1.000
_cell.angle_alpha   90.00
_cell.angle_beta   90.00
_cell.angle_gamma   90.00
#
_symmetry.space_group_name_H-M   'P 1'
#
loop_
_entity.id
_entity.type
_entity.pdbx_description
1 polymer ?
#
loop_
_entity_poly.entity_id
_entity_poly.type
_entity_poly.pdbx_seq_one_letter_code
_entity_poly.pdbx_strand_id
1 'polypeptide(L)' 'MGRKNWLFSGSPGGADSLAGFYSIIETAKGNGLEPYWYMRYLLEKLTTCQTDDEIYKLMPNKIGTDVISRFRSGAN' A
#
# COMPACT_ATOMS: atom_id res chain seq x y z
N MET A 1 -19.80 8.22 -11.35
CA MET A 1 -19.38 8.08 -9.94
C MET A 1 -18.58 6.77 -9.78
N GLY A 2 -17.40 6.60 -10.37
CA GLY A 2 -16.19 7.38 -10.12
C GLY A 2 -15.20 6.68 -9.16
N ARG A 3 -15.54 5.51 -8.59
CA ARG A 3 -14.72 4.77 -7.60
C ARG A 3 -13.48 4.02 -8.16
N LYS A 4 -12.95 4.40 -9.32
CA LYS A 4 -11.78 3.74 -9.93
C LYS A 4 -10.79 4.67 -10.65
N ASN A 5 -10.91 5.99 -10.49
CA ASN A 5 -10.09 6.93 -11.27
C ASN A 5 -8.88 7.52 -10.55
N TRP A 6 -8.57 7.09 -9.32
CA TRP A 6 -7.36 7.52 -8.61
C TRP A 6 -6.08 6.81 -9.07
N LEU A 7 -6.22 5.70 -9.80
CA LEU A 7 -5.07 4.90 -10.21
C LEU A 7 -4.55 5.23 -11.62
N PHE A 8 -5.36 5.81 -12.53
CA PHE A 8 -4.98 5.95 -13.95
C PHE A 8 -5.76 7.04 -14.72
N SER A 9 -5.50 8.33 -14.50
CA SER A 9 -5.87 9.32 -15.51
C SER A 9 -4.81 10.41 -15.62
N GLY A 10 -3.78 10.11 -16.42
CA GLY A 10 -3.34 10.92 -17.57
C GLY A 10 -3.22 12.45 -17.44
N SER A 11 -3.14 12.99 -16.24
CA SER A 11 -2.88 14.40 -15.94
C SER A 11 -1.50 14.51 -15.30
N PRO A 12 -0.84 15.69 -15.26
CA PRO A 12 0.43 15.90 -14.56
C PRO A 12 0.45 15.39 -13.09
N GLY A 13 -0.71 15.15 -12.46
CA GLY A 13 -0.82 14.45 -11.16
C GLY A 13 -0.66 12.91 -11.18
N GLY A 14 -0.66 12.26 -12.35
CA GLY A 14 -0.39 10.82 -12.49
C GLY A 14 1.10 10.48 -12.33
N ALA A 15 1.99 11.38 -12.75
CA ALA A 15 3.42 11.28 -12.45
C ALA A 15 3.70 11.45 -10.94
N ASP A 16 2.95 12.34 -10.29
CA ASP A 16 3.03 12.59 -8.85
C ASP A 16 2.53 11.37 -8.03
N SER A 17 1.43 10.74 -8.48
CA SER A 17 0.90 9.52 -7.88
C SER A 17 1.88 8.35 -7.99
N LEU A 18 2.58 8.22 -9.13
CA LEU A 18 3.67 7.25 -9.30
C LEU A 18 4.85 7.57 -8.39
N ALA A 19 5.23 8.85 -8.22
CA ALA A 19 6.27 9.25 -7.27
C ALA A 19 5.90 8.88 -5.82
N GLY A 20 4.64 9.05 -5.45
CA GLY A 20 4.11 8.57 -4.16
C GLY A 20 4.26 7.04 -4.01
N PHE A 21 3.94 6.28 -5.06
CA PHE A 21 4.13 4.83 -5.07
C PHE A 21 5.61 4.43 -4.93
N TYR A 22 6.52 5.08 -5.66
CA TYR A 22 7.95 4.81 -5.54
C TYR A 22 8.47 5.09 -4.12
N SER A 23 8.05 6.21 -3.51
CA SER A 23 8.43 6.57 -2.14
C SER A 23 7.98 5.52 -1.12
N ILE A 24 6.76 4.99 -1.27
CA ILE A 24 6.24 3.90 -0.42
C ILE A 24 7.01 2.60 -0.66
N ILE A 25 7.30 2.25 -1.90
CA ILE A 25 8.07 1.05 -2.27
C ILE A 25 9.48 1.12 -1.68
N GLU A 26 10.15 2.27 -1.81
CA GLU A 26 11.47 2.50 -1.24
C GLU A 26 11.45 2.42 0.29
N THR A 27 10.43 3.00 0.93
CA THR A 27 10.25 2.91 2.38
C THR A 27 10.01 1.47 2.84
N ALA A 28 9.20 0.69 2.10
CA ALA A 28 8.96 -0.72 2.38
C ALA A 28 10.25 -1.55 2.24
N LYS A 29 11.02 -1.32 1.16
CA LYS A 29 12.33 -1.96 0.96
C LYS A 29 13.30 -1.62 2.09
N GLY A 30 13.35 -0.36 2.54
CA GLY A 30 14.17 0.07 3.67
C GLY A 30 13.78 -0.61 5.00
N ASN A 31 12.53 -1.04 5.13
CA ASN A 31 12.04 -1.83 6.28
C ASN A 31 12.22 -3.36 6.10
N GLY A 32 12.81 -3.81 5.00
CA GLY A 32 12.94 -5.24 4.68
C GLY A 32 11.63 -5.92 4.28
N LEU A 33 10.58 -5.14 4.00
CA LEU A 33 9.30 -5.64 3.52
C LEU A 33 9.38 -5.96 2.02
N GLU A 34 8.78 -7.07 1.62
CA GLU A 34 8.57 -7.41 0.21
C GLU A 34 7.61 -6.39 -0.42
N PRO A 35 8.07 -5.51 -1.32
CA PRO A 35 7.30 -4.35 -1.75
C PRO A 35 6.04 -4.76 -2.52
N TYR A 36 6.10 -5.82 -3.32
CA TYR A 36 4.95 -6.33 -4.06
C TYR A 36 3.80 -6.77 -3.13
N TRP A 37 4.12 -7.60 -2.13
CA TRP A 37 3.14 -8.15 -1.19
C TRP A 37 2.59 -7.08 -0.24
N TYR A 38 3.45 -6.18 0.22
CA TYR A 38 3.06 -5.03 1.02
C TYR A 38 2.07 -4.14 0.26
N MET A 39 2.32 -3.86 -1.02
CA MET A 39 1.43 -3.01 -1.82
C MET A 39 0.08 -3.65 -2.08
N ARG A 40 0.07 -4.97 -2.32
CA ARG A 40 -1.17 -5.75 -2.43
C ARG A 40 -1.97 -5.71 -1.13
N TYR A 41 -1.32 -5.91 0.01
CA TYR A 41 -1.93 -5.83 1.33
C TYR A 41 -2.49 -4.42 1.61
N LEU A 42 -1.73 -3.39 1.29
CA LEU A 42 -2.13 -1.99 1.44
C LEU A 42 -3.37 -1.67 0.61
N LEU A 43 -3.41 -2.06 -0.67
CA LEU A 43 -4.57 -1.81 -1.54
C LEU A 43 -5.82 -2.58 -1.06
N GLU A 44 -5.66 -3.82 -0.61
CA GLU A 44 -6.78 -4.62 -0.09
C GLU A 44 -7.34 -4.01 1.21
N LYS A 45 -6.45 -3.62 2.14
CA LYS A 45 -6.85 -2.98 3.38
C LYS A 45 -7.40 -1.57 3.16
N LEU A 46 -6.85 -0.78 2.25
CA LEU A 46 -7.38 0.55 1.90
C LEU A 46 -8.83 0.49 1.41
N THR A 47 -9.26 -0.60 0.76
CA THR A 47 -10.67 -0.75 0.38
C THR A 47 -11.59 -1.08 1.55
N THR A 48 -11.03 -1.57 2.66
CA THR A 48 -11.75 -2.01 3.86
C THR A 48 -11.70 -0.94 4.96
N CYS A 49 -10.59 -0.21 5.06
CA CYS A 49 -10.36 0.82 6.06
C CYS A 49 -11.12 2.10 5.69
N GLN A 50 -11.91 2.62 6.63
CA GLN A 50 -12.66 3.87 6.45
C GLN A 50 -12.13 5.00 7.35
N THR A 51 -11.23 4.67 8.28
CA THR A 51 -10.75 5.59 9.32
C THR A 51 -9.25 5.84 9.19
N ASP A 52 -8.80 7.05 9.49
CA ASP A 52 -7.40 7.46 9.43
C ASP A 52 -6.48 6.62 10.34
N ASP A 53 -6.97 6.20 11.51
CA ASP A 53 -6.25 5.33 12.44
C ASP A 53 -5.92 3.96 11.82
N GLU A 54 -6.84 3.41 11.04
CA GLU A 54 -6.62 2.15 10.34
C GLU A 54 -5.58 2.31 9.23
N ILE A 55 -5.62 3.43 8.52
CA ILE A 55 -4.61 3.77 7.50
C ILE A 55 -3.23 3.94 8.15
N TYR A 56 -3.16 4.55 9.33
CA TYR A 56 -1.92 4.71 10.09
C TYR A 56 -1.28 3.37 10.48
N LYS A 57 -2.10 2.37 10.80
CA LYS A 57 -1.65 0.99 11.08
C LYS A 57 -1.11 0.29 9.84
N LEU A 58 -1.45 0.75 8.64
CA LEU A 58 -0.99 0.19 7.38
C LEU A 58 0.37 0.73 6.92
N MET A 59 0.97 1.68 7.64
CA MET A 59 2.25 2.27 7.24
C MET A 59 3.38 1.23 7.21
N PRO A 60 4.37 1.39 6.30
CA PRO A 60 5.46 0.42 6.13
C PRO A 60 6.39 0.37 7.36
N ASN A 61 6.35 1.39 8.21
CA ASN A 61 7.08 1.45 9.48
C ASN A 61 6.32 0.81 10.65
N LYS A 62 5.04 0.47 10.47
CA LYS A 62 4.17 -0.13 11.49
C LYS A 62 3.86 -1.60 11.21
N ILE A 63 3.94 -2.02 9.94
CA ILE A 63 3.75 -3.41 9.52
C ILE A 63 5.08 -4.16 9.61
N GLY A 64 5.09 -5.26 10.35
CA GLY A 64 6.22 -6.20 10.37
C GLY A 64 6.23 -7.13 9.14
N THR A 65 7.41 -7.60 8.76
CA THR A 65 7.62 -8.61 7.69
C THR A 65 6.83 -9.88 7.92
N ASP A 66 6.57 -10.26 9.17
CA ASP A 66 5.72 -11.40 9.55
C ASP A 66 4.29 -11.27 8.99
N VAL A 67 3.66 -10.10 9.15
CA VAL A 67 2.28 -9.86 8.70
C VAL A 67 2.18 -10.03 7.18
N ILE A 68 3.16 -9.48 6.45
CA ILE A 68 3.22 -9.60 4.99
C ILE A 68 3.53 -11.05 4.57
N SER A 69 4.39 -11.75 5.30
CA SER A 69 4.68 -13.16 5.07
C SER A 69 3.45 -14.05 5.28
N ARG A 70 2.67 -13.79 6.35
CA ARG A 70 1.41 -14.47 6.64
C ARG A 70 0.35 -14.17 5.57
N PHE A 71 0.23 -12.91 5.17
CA PHE A 71 -0.64 -12.50 4.08
C PHE A 71 -0.29 -13.23 2.76
N ARG A 72 1.01 -13.33 2.45
CA ARG A 72 1.50 -14.10 1.30
C ARG A 72 1.14 -15.58 1.41
N SER A 73 1.25 -16.17 2.60
CA SER A 73 1.01 -17.59 2.83
C SER A 73 -0.46 -17.98 2.74
N GLY A 74 -1.40 -17.03 2.68
CA GLY A 74 -2.83 -17.33 2.52
C GLY A 74 -3.47 -18.07 3.71
N ALA A 75 -2.82 -18.09 4.87
CA ALA A 75 -3.38 -18.65 6.09
C ALA A 75 -4.38 -17.65 6.70
N ASN A 76 -5.65 -17.78 6.31
CA ASN A 76 -6.77 -17.33 7.13
C ASN A 76 -6.88 -18.22 8.37
#